data_AF-A0A9D1F186-F1
#
_entry.id   AF-A0A9D1F186-F1
#
_cell.length_a   1.000
_cell.length_b   1.000
_cell.length_c   1.000
_cell.angle_alpha   90.00
_cell.angle_beta   90.00
_cell.angle_gamma   90.00
#
_symmetry.space_group_name_H-M   'P 1'
#
loop_
_entity.id
_entity.type
_entity.pdbx_description
1 polymer ?
#
loop_
_entity_poly.entity_id
_entity_poly.type
_entity_poly.pdbx_seq_one_letter_code
_entity_poly.pdbx_strand_id
1 'polypeptide(L)'
;MRKLMQIMAYLAILGVMFIVILNVRETITLQVWGPRFDTAANMVYHMTKTLNVAFYTVCIMLAGLFAGIALTLPFYFAELDKIAAYRRELERRDVKSDTSSSKVRVLEAKVEVLEKALRDALNR
;
A
#
# COMPACT_ATOMS: atom_id res chain seq x y z
N MET A 1 -11.62 -6.31 11.78
CA MET A 1 -11.15 -6.81 10.47
C MET A 1 -9.62 -6.92 10.36
N ARG A 2 -8.83 -5.87 10.65
CA ARG A 2 -7.35 -5.94 10.58
C ARG A 2 -6.72 -7.13 11.35
N LYS A 3 -7.09 -7.35 12.61
CA LYS A 3 -6.56 -8.47 13.41
C LYS A 3 -6.92 -9.85 12.84
N LEU A 4 -8.13 -9.99 12.30
CA LEU A 4 -8.61 -11.24 11.71
C LEU A 4 -7.85 -11.57 10.42
N MET A 5 -7.58 -10.56 9.60
CA MET A 5 -6.77 -10.68 8.39
C MET A 5 -5.31 -11.06 8.70
N GLN A 6 -4.73 -10.51 9.77
CA GLN A 6 -3.38 -10.88 10.24
C GLN A 6 -3.34 -12.35 10.71
N ILE A 7 -4.34 -12.79 11.47
CA ILE A 7 -4.44 -14.19 11.93
C ILE A 7 -4.53 -15.15 10.73
N MET A 8 -5.35 -14.83 9.73
CA MET A 8 -5.47 -15.64 8.51
C MET A 8 -4.15 -15.70 7.73
N ALA A 9 -3.40 -14.60 7.67
CA ALA A 9 -2.08 -14.58 7.03
C ALA A 9 -1.07 -15.50 7.74
N TYR A 10 -1.03 -15.48 9.08
CA TYR A 10 -0.17 -16.39 9.84
C TYR A 10 -0.56 -17.85 9.66
N LEU A 11 -1.87 -18.16 9.64
CA LEU A 11 -2.36 -19.51 9.37
C LEU A 11 -1.99 -19.98 7.96
N ALA A 12 -2.08 -19.10 6.95
CA ALA A 12 -1.68 -19.42 5.59
C ALA A 12 -0.18 -19.75 5.50
N ILE A 13 0.69 -18.95 6.14
CA ILE A 13 2.14 -19.20 6.18
C ILE A 13 2.44 -20.53 6.89
N LEU A 14 1.79 -20.80 8.03
CA LEU A 14 1.91 -22.07 8.74
C LEU A 14 1.45 -23.26 7.88
N GLY A 15 0.37 -23.11 7.13
CA GLY A 15 -0.13 -24.12 6.19
C GLY A 15 0.88 -24.42 5.08
N VAL A 16 1.49 -23.39 4.49
CA VAL A 16 2.56 -23.56 3.48
C VAL A 16 3.78 -24.25 4.10
N MET A 17 4.19 -23.85 5.30
CA MET A 17 5.30 -24.49 6.02
C MET A 17 5.02 -25.97 6.33
N PHE A 18 3.78 -26.31 6.66
CA PHE A 18 3.36 -27.69 6.86
C PHE A 18 3.50 -28.51 5.57
N ILE A 19 3.10 -27.96 4.41
CA ILE A 19 3.28 -28.60 3.10
C ILE A 19 4.77 -28.80 2.80
N VAL A 20 5.62 -27.80 3.09
CA VAL A 20 7.08 -27.92 2.93
C VAL A 20 7.62 -29.12 3.71
N ILE A 21 7.21 -29.27 4.98
CA ILE A 21 7.66 -30.38 5.85
C ILE A 21 7.25 -31.74 5.27
N LEU A 22 6.02 -31.87 4.79
CA LEU A 22 5.54 -33.13 4.19
C LEU A 22 6.33 -33.52 2.94
N ASN A 23 6.82 -32.54 2.18
CA ASN A 23 7.48 -32.75 0.89
C ASN A 23 9.02 -32.69 0.98
N VAL A 24 9.63 -32.73 2.17
CA VAL A 24 11.09 -32.60 2.35
C VAL A 24 11.89 -33.65 1.57
N ARG A 25 11.36 -34.87 1.47
CA ARG A 25 12.03 -35.99 0.78
C ARG A 25 11.60 -36.14 -0.67
N GLU A 26 10.61 -35.36 -1.11
CA GLU A 26 10.10 -35.46 -2.47
C GLU A 26 10.98 -34.67 -3.43
N THR A 27 11.23 -35.28 -4.58
CA THR A 27 12.02 -34.68 -5.65
C THR A 27 11.24 -34.79 -6.96
N ILE A 28 11.13 -33.68 -7.68
CA ILE A 28 10.58 -33.64 -9.03
C ILE A 28 11.73 -33.67 -10.02
N THR A 29 11.58 -34.46 -11.08
CA THR A 29 12.49 -34.45 -12.23
C THR A 29 12.02 -33.43 -13.24
N LEU A 30 12.83 -32.41 -13.47
CA LEU A 30 12.67 -31.46 -14.57
C LEU A 30 13.42 -32.00 -15.79
N GLN A 31 12.69 -32.23 -16.87
CA GLN A 31 13.28 -32.55 -18.17
C GLN A 31 13.37 -31.26 -18.98
N VAL A 32 14.59 -30.79 -19.20
CA VAL A 32 14.87 -29.67 -20.08
C VAL A 32 15.13 -30.24 -21.47
N TRP A 33 14.22 -30.00 -22.40
CA TRP A 33 14.32 -30.50 -23.76
C TRP A 33 15.38 -29.69 -24.52
N GLY A 34 16.36 -30.40 -25.09
CA GLY A 34 17.36 -29.80 -25.96
C GLY A 34 16.82 -29.62 -27.39
N PRO A 35 17.43 -28.73 -28.19
CA PRO A 35 16.97 -28.44 -29.55
C PRO A 35 17.29 -29.55 -30.57
N ARG A 36 17.96 -30.64 -30.15
CA ARG A 36 18.42 -31.71 -31.03
C ARG A 36 17.48 -32.91 -30.95
N PHE A 37 16.73 -33.11 -32.03
CA PHE A 37 15.96 -34.32 -32.29
C PHE A 37 16.83 -35.30 -33.08
N ASP A 38 17.03 -36.50 -32.55
CA ASP A 38 17.72 -37.57 -33.27
C ASP A 38 16.70 -38.34 -34.12
N THR A 39 16.76 -38.13 -35.43
CA THR A 39 15.85 -38.76 -36.40
C THR A 39 16.11 -40.24 -36.60
N ALA A 40 17.31 -40.75 -36.28
CA ALA A 40 17.65 -42.17 -36.43
C ALA A 40 17.14 -43.02 -35.26
N ALA A 41 17.17 -42.45 -34.04
CA ALA A 41 16.68 -43.10 -32.83
C ALA A 41 15.25 -42.66 -32.43
N ASN A 42 14.64 -41.74 -33.19
CA ASN A 42 13.32 -41.14 -32.91
C ASN A 42 13.19 -40.64 -31.47
N MET A 43 14.25 -40.02 -30.95
CA MET A 43 14.34 -39.58 -29.55
C MET A 43 14.80 -38.12 -29.45
N VAL A 44 14.18 -37.37 -28.54
CA VAL A 44 14.58 -36.00 -28.19
C VAL A 44 15.61 -36.08 -27.08
N TYR A 45 16.79 -35.48 -27.29
CA TYR A 45 17.77 -35.33 -26.22
C TYR A 45 17.19 -34.42 -25.13
N HIS A 46 17.06 -34.96 -23.92
CA HIS A 46 16.60 -34.23 -22.75
C HIS A 46 17.66 -34.29 -21.65
N MET A 47 17.93 -33.15 -21.03
CA MET A 47 18.71 -33.06 -19.81
C MET A 47 17.74 -33.18 -18.63
N THR A 48 17.93 -34.21 -17.81
CA THR A 48 17.13 -34.39 -16.59
C THR A 48 17.87 -33.78 -15.40
N LYS A 49 17.18 -32.91 -14.65
CA LYS A 49 17.66 -32.36 -13.38
C LYS A 49 16.62 -32.66 -12.30
N THR A 50 17.08 -33.14 -11.16
CA THR A 50 16.22 -33.38 -9.98
C THR A 50 16.18 -32.13 -9.11
N LEU A 51 14.99 -31.71 -8.72
CA LEU A 51 14.75 -30.58 -7.83
C LEU A 51 14.00 -31.06 -6.59
N ASN A 52 14.40 -30.58 -5.42
CA ASN A 52 13.67 -30.84 -4.18
C ASN A 52 12.41 -29.96 -4.10
N VAL A 53 11.26 -30.58 -3.83
CA VAL A 53 9.95 -29.90 -3.82
C VAL A 53 9.82 -28.93 -2.65
N ALA A 54 10.33 -29.31 -1.48
CA ALA A 54 10.35 -28.44 -0.30
C ALA A 54 11.19 -27.18 -0.54
N PHE A 55 12.35 -27.31 -1.18
CA PHE A 55 13.17 -26.15 -1.53
C PHE A 55 12.46 -25.21 -2.51
N TYR A 56 11.86 -25.78 -3.57
CA TYR A 56 11.11 -25.02 -4.56
C TYR A 56 9.93 -24.24 -3.98
N THR A 57 9.15 -24.89 -3.11
CA THR A 57 7.99 -24.28 -2.46
C THR A 57 8.37 -23.14 -1.52
N VAL A 58 9.49 -23.26 -0.79
CA VAL A 58 10.04 -22.15 0.02
C VAL A 58 10.45 -20.97 -0.85
N CYS A 59 11.13 -21.22 -1.97
CA CYS A 59 11.52 -20.15 -2.89
C CYS A 59 10.31 -19.39 -3.45
N ILE A 60 9.25 -20.09 -3.85
CA ILE A 60 8.01 -19.45 -4.32
C ILE A 60 7.35 -18.64 -3.21
N MET A 61 7.28 -19.17 -2.00
CA MET A 61 6.69 -18.47 -0.85
C MET A 61 7.43 -17.14 -0.61
N LEU A 62 8.76 -17.16 -0.59
CA LEU A 62 9.57 -15.95 -0.41
C LEU A 62 9.38 -14.95 -1.55
N ALA A 63 9.36 -15.43 -2.80
CA ALA A 63 9.10 -14.59 -3.96
C ALA A 63 7.70 -13.94 -3.91
N GLY A 64 6.68 -14.68 -3.48
CA GLY A 64 5.32 -14.18 -3.30
C GLY A 64 5.21 -13.13 -2.20
N LEU A 65 5.86 -13.34 -1.05
CA LEU A 65 5.93 -12.36 0.03
C LEU A 65 6.65 -11.08 -0.42
N PHE A 66 7.78 -11.24 -1.12
CA PHE A 66 8.52 -10.10 -1.68
C PHE A 66 7.68 -9.31 -2.68
N ALA A 67 6.99 -10.00 -3.61
CA ALA A 67 6.10 -9.36 -4.57
C ALA A 67 4.94 -8.62 -3.89
N GLY A 68 4.33 -9.21 -2.86
CA GLY A 68 3.26 -8.57 -2.10
C GLY A 68 3.71 -7.28 -1.41
N ILE A 69 4.91 -7.29 -0.81
CA ILE A 69 5.50 -6.10 -0.17
C ILE A 69 5.86 -5.05 -1.22
N ALA A 70 6.54 -5.46 -2.30
CA ALA A 70 6.99 -4.57 -3.36
C ALA A 70 5.82 -3.87 -4.08
N LEU A 71 4.70 -4.57 -4.28
CA LEU A 71 3.52 -3.99 -4.90
C LEU A 71 2.75 -3.05 -3.97
N THR A 72 2.72 -3.31 -2.65
CA THR A 72 1.88 -2.53 -1.71
C THR A 72 2.58 -1.30 -1.13
N LEU A 73 3.90 -1.35 -0.90
CA LEU A 73 4.70 -0.23 -0.39
C LEU A 73 4.53 1.09 -1.15
N PRO A 74 4.63 1.14 -2.49
CA PRO A 74 4.53 2.42 -3.21
C PRO A 74 3.16 3.06 -3.08
N PHE A 75 2.07 2.25 -3.06
CA PHE A 75 0.72 2.77 -2.83
C PHE A 75 0.55 3.31 -1.41
N TYR A 76 1.14 2.64 -0.42
CA TYR A 76 1.11 3.11 0.96
C TYR A 76 1.79 4.47 1.12
N PHE A 77 2.96 4.67 0.51
CA PHE A 77 3.62 5.98 0.54
C PHE A 77 2.83 7.05 -0.21
N ALA A 78 2.25 6.71 -1.37
CA ALA A 78 1.40 7.65 -2.10
C ALA A 78 0.15 8.08 -1.31
N GLU A 79 -0.45 7.18 -0.53
CA GLU A 79 -1.56 7.52 0.38
C GLU A 79 -1.11 8.43 1.53
N LEU A 80 0.04 8.15 2.13
CA LEU A 80 0.59 9.00 3.19
C LEU A 80 0.85 10.43 2.71
N ASP A 81 1.39 10.59 1.50
CA ASP A 81 1.63 11.91 0.89
C ASP A 81 0.31 12.65 0.65
N LYS A 82 -0.73 11.96 0.19
CA LYS A 82 -2.07 12.55 0.04
C LYS A 82 -2.62 13.01 1.38
N ILE A 83 -2.51 12.18 2.43
CA ILE A 83 -2.97 12.53 3.78
C ILE A 83 -2.22 13.77 4.29
N ALA A 84 -0.91 13.84 4.07
CA ALA A 84 -0.11 15.01 4.45
C ALA A 84 -0.52 16.27 3.69
N ALA A 85 -0.80 16.16 2.38
CA ALA A 85 -1.32 17.26 1.58
C ALA A 85 -2.70 17.75 2.06
N TYR A 86 -3.63 16.81 2.30
CA TYR A 86 -4.96 17.13 2.83
C TYR A 86 -4.88 17.81 4.19
N ARG A 87 -3.99 17.37 5.09
CA ARG A 87 -3.79 18.00 6.39
C ARG A 87 -3.33 19.45 6.25
N ARG A 88 -2.39 19.72 5.34
CA ARG A 88 -1.92 21.09 5.05
C ARG A 88 -3.03 21.97 4.47
N GLU A 89 -3.91 21.42 3.64
CA GLU A 89 -5.06 22.15 3.11
C GLU A 89 -6.09 22.49 4.20
N LEU A 90 -6.34 21.55 5.12
CA LEU A 90 -7.21 21.79 6.27
C LEU A 90 -6.65 22.91 7.15
N GLU A 91 -5.36 22.87 7.48
CA GLU A 91 -4.69 23.93 8.26
C GLU A 91 -4.78 25.29 7.55
N ARG A 92 -4.61 25.35 6.22
CA ARG A 92 -4.77 26.60 5.45
C ARG A 92 -6.20 27.13 5.46
N ARG A 93 -7.21 26.25 5.38
CA ARG A 93 -8.62 26.66 5.44
C ARG A 93 -8.99 27.21 6.81
N ASP A 94 -8.48 26.59 7.87
CA ASP A 94 -8.73 27.02 9.25
C ASP A 94 -8.20 28.43 9.50
N VAL A 95 -6.94 28.69 9.12
CA VAL A 95 -6.31 30.02 9.19
C VAL A 95 -7.07 31.07 8.34
N LYS A 96 -7.60 30.67 7.18
CA LYS A 96 -8.41 31.56 6.33
C LYS A 96 -9.76 31.89 6.98
N SER A 97 -10.33 30.95 7.73
CA SER A 97 -11.57 31.16 8.49
C SER A 97 -11.35 32.15 9.65
N ASP A 98 -10.26 32.01 10.39
CA ASP A 98 -9.90 32.90 11.51
C ASP A 98 -9.62 34.33 11.04
N THR A 99 -8.91 34.47 9.91
CA THR A 99 -8.66 35.79 9.32
C THR A 99 -9.93 36.44 8.76
N SER A 100 -10.88 35.66 8.22
CA SER A 100 -12.18 36.17 7.78
C SER A 100 -13.05 36.59 8.97
N SER A 101 -13.11 35.79 10.04
CA SER A 101 -13.89 36.13 11.25
C SER A 101 -13.35 37.39 11.93
N SER A 102 -12.02 37.53 11.99
CA SER A 102 -11.36 38.72 12.52
C SER A 102 -11.67 39.97 11.69
N LYS A 103 -11.69 39.87 10.35
CA LYS A 103 -12.07 40.99 9.47
C LYS A 103 -13.54 41.38 9.64
N VAL A 104 -14.43 40.41 9.78
CA VAL A 104 -15.87 40.66 10.04
C VAL A 104 -16.06 41.40 11.37
N ARG A 105 -15.42 40.96 12.46
CA ARG A 105 -15.48 41.66 13.76
C ARG A 105 -14.97 43.10 13.68
N VAL A 106 -13.91 43.36 12.92
CA VAL A 106 -13.39 44.72 12.72
C VAL A 106 -14.36 45.58 11.90
N LEU A 107 -15.01 45.01 10.89
CA LEU A 107 -16.04 45.71 10.11
C LEU A 107 -17.26 46.05 10.96
N GLU A 108 -17.74 45.11 11.77
CA GLU A 108 -18.84 45.34 12.72
C GLU A 108 -18.49 46.48 13.69
N ALA A 109 -17.30 46.45 14.30
CA ALA A 109 -16.86 47.51 15.20
C ALA A 109 -16.77 48.88 14.51
N LYS A 110 -16.32 48.94 13.25
CA LYS A 110 -16.29 50.19 12.47
C LYS A 110 -17.68 50.71 12.15
N VAL A 111 -18.62 49.83 11.82
CA VAL A 111 -20.02 50.20 11.59
C VAL A 111 -20.65 50.73 12.87
N GLU A 112 -20.43 50.08 14.01
CA GLU A 112 -20.95 50.53 15.31
C GLU A 112 -20.41 51.92 15.68
N VAL A 113 -19.12 52.18 15.44
CA VAL A 113 -18.52 53.51 15.65
C VAL A 113 -19.14 54.56 14.71
N LEU A 114 -19.36 54.22 13.44
CA LEU A 114 -20.01 55.11 12.47
C LEU A 114 -21.47 55.38 12.86
N GLU A 115 -22.22 54.38 13.32
CA GLU A 115 -23.59 54.56 13.83
C GLU A 115 -23.61 55.45 15.07
N LYS A 116 -22.66 55.28 15.98
CA LYS A 116 -22.54 56.11 17.18
C LYS A 116 -22.21 57.56 16.82
N ALA A 117 -21.25 57.77 15.90
CA ALA A 117 -20.90 59.10 15.40
C ALA A 117 -22.08 59.76 14.66
N LEU A 118 -22.86 58.99 13.89
CA LEU A 118 -24.06 59.49 13.22
C LEU A 118 -25.15 59.88 14.21
N ARG A 119 -25.39 59.07 15.25
CA ARG A 119 -26.34 59.41 16.33
C ARG A 119 -25.93 60.65 17.10
N ASP A 120 -24.64 60.82 17.41
CA ASP A 120 -24.13 62.02 18.07
C ASP A 120 -24.24 63.26 17.16
N ALA A 121 -24.08 63.09 15.84
CA ALA A 121 -24.27 64.18 14.88
C ALA A 121 -25.76 64.54 14.69
N LEU A 122 -26.68 63.59 14.82
CA LEU A 122 -28.13 63.83 14.72
C LEU A 122 -28.75 64.37 16.03
N ASN A 123 -28.13 64.11 17.18
CA ASN A 123 -28.56 64.61 18.50
C ASN A 123 -27.96 65.98 18.85
N ARG A 124 -27.22 66.60 17.94
CA ARG A 124 -26.83 68.02 17.97
C ARG A 124 -27.73 68.82 17.04
#